data_AF-A0A5C6ZI74-F1
#
_entry.id   AF-A0A5C6ZI74-F1
#
_cell.length_a   1.000
_cell.length_b   1.000
_cell.length_c   1.000
_cell.angle_alpha   90.00
_cell.angle_beta   90.00
_cell.angle_gamma   90.00
#
_symmetry.space_group_name_H-M   'P 1'
#
loop_
_entity.id
_entity.type
_entity.pdbx_description
1 polymer ?
#
loop_
_entity_poly.entity_id
_entity_poly.type
_entity_poly.pdbx_seq_one_letter_code
_entity_poly.pdbx_strand_id
1 'polypeptide(L)'
;MLVKNLEHLKELANNEKGDLEDFYVSLAGGIVKSGKRIFYDKEFDSFSLVNEVDDSFQSFDSSEIGEVTNLLEAISKNALFKDL
;
A
#
# COMPACT_ATOMS: atom_id res chain seq x y z
N MET A 1 9.93 3.97 5.21
CA MET A 1 9.56 3.49 6.57
C MET A 1 8.91 2.11 6.47
N LEU A 2 9.33 1.12 7.27
CA LEU A 2 8.72 -0.23 7.25
C LEU A 2 7.27 -0.21 7.76
N VAL A 3 6.35 -0.76 6.98
CA VAL A 3 4.94 -0.96 7.37
C VAL A 3 4.83 -2.22 8.22
N LYS A 4 4.13 -2.16 9.35
CA LYS A 4 4.20 -3.17 10.41
C LYS A 4 3.00 -4.12 10.44
N ASN A 5 1.83 -3.58 10.12
CA ASN A 5 0.54 -4.27 10.08
C ASN A 5 -0.43 -3.41 9.25
N LEU A 6 -1.66 -3.91 9.07
CA LEU A 6 -2.68 -3.23 8.28
C LEU A 6 -3.07 -1.86 8.88
N GLU A 7 -3.20 -1.75 10.19
CA GLU A 7 -3.54 -0.46 10.84
C GLU A 7 -2.44 0.59 10.61
N HIS A 8 -1.18 0.19 10.69
CA HIS A 8 -0.06 1.08 10.37
C HIS A 8 -0.05 1.47 8.88
N LEU A 9 -0.48 0.58 7.97
CA LEU A 9 -0.68 0.95 6.56
C LEU A 9 -1.78 2.00 6.42
N LYS A 10 -2.93 1.80 7.07
CA LYS A 10 -4.06 2.75 7.07
C LYS A 10 -3.62 4.13 7.57
N GLU A 11 -2.86 4.18 8.67
CA GLU A 11 -2.31 5.42 9.22
C GLU A 11 -1.38 6.12 8.23
N LEU A 12 -0.49 5.39 7.56
CA LEU A 12 0.49 5.95 6.65
C LEU A 12 -0.09 6.35 5.29
N ALA A 13 -1.15 5.68 4.84
CA ALA A 13 -1.82 5.94 3.57
C ALA A 13 -3.01 6.91 3.70
N ASN A 14 -3.40 7.29 4.91
CA ASN A 14 -4.39 8.33 5.14
C ASN A 14 -3.68 9.69 5.24
N ASN A 15 -3.92 10.58 4.28
CA ASN A 15 -3.53 11.97 4.42
C ASN A 15 -4.74 12.89 4.35
N GLU A 16 -4.64 14.06 4.99
CA GLU A 16 -5.73 15.04 5.05
C GLU A 16 -6.02 15.74 3.71
N LYS A 17 -5.13 15.57 2.73
CA LYS A 17 -5.24 16.21 1.41
C LYS A 17 -5.97 15.35 0.37
N GLY A 18 -6.17 14.07 0.65
CA GLY A 18 -6.72 13.09 -0.30
C GLY A 18 -5.72 12.66 -1.39
N ASP A 19 -4.43 12.95 -1.22
CA ASP A 19 -3.39 12.57 -2.19
C ASP A 19 -2.99 11.10 -1.99
N LEU A 20 -2.50 10.44 -3.05
CA LEU A 20 -1.87 9.12 -2.92
C LEU A 20 -0.46 9.26 -2.35
N GLU A 21 -0.18 8.48 -1.31
CA GLU A 21 1.15 8.39 -0.69
C GLU A 21 2.00 7.33 -1.40
N ASP A 22 3.31 7.57 -1.51
CA ASP A 22 4.22 6.66 -2.21
C ASP A 22 4.74 5.53 -1.29
N PHE A 23 4.71 4.32 -1.82
CA PHE A 23 5.14 3.09 -1.17
C PHE A 23 5.91 2.21 -2.17
N TYR A 24 6.65 1.25 -1.64
CA TYR A 24 7.22 0.17 -2.45
C TYR A 24 7.23 -1.15 -1.72
N VAL A 25 7.09 -2.23 -2.50
CA VAL A 25 7.40 -3.59 -2.06
C VAL A 25 8.83 -3.92 -2.45
N SER A 26 9.65 -4.27 -1.46
CA SER A 26 11.00 -4.79 -1.62
C SER A 26 10.96 -6.24 -2.10
N LEU A 27 11.59 -6.49 -3.24
CA LEU A 27 11.64 -7.80 -3.91
C LEU A 27 13.09 -8.26 -4.04
N ALA A 28 13.28 -9.58 -4.20
CA ALA A 28 14.60 -10.18 -4.40
C ALA A 28 15.67 -9.74 -3.36
N GLY A 29 15.28 -9.67 -2.08
CA GLY A 29 16.19 -9.26 -1.00
C GLY A 29 16.57 -7.77 -1.01
N GLY A 30 15.78 -6.91 -1.66
CA GLY A 30 16.02 -5.46 -1.74
C GLY A 30 16.72 -5.00 -3.02
N ILE A 31 16.98 -5.91 -3.96
CA ILE A 31 17.57 -5.57 -5.26
C ILE A 31 16.55 -4.87 -6.16
N VAL A 32 15.28 -5.26 -6.07
CA VAL A 32 14.20 -4.74 -6.90
C VAL A 32 13.14 -4.10 -6.00
N LYS A 33 12.56 -3.00 -6.47
CA LYS A 33 11.42 -2.35 -5.84
C LYS A 33 10.23 -2.37 -6.80
N SER A 34 9.05 -2.69 -6.28
CA SER A 34 7.79 -2.50 -6.99
C SER A 34 7.06 -1.30 -6.39
N GLY A 35 7.06 -0.18 -7.12
CA GLY A 35 6.39 1.06 -6.72
C GLY A 35 4.87 0.91 -6.63
N LYS A 36 4.29 1.63 -5.68
CA LYS A 36 2.87 1.63 -5.33
C LYS A 36 2.50 3.04 -4.86
N ARG A 37 1.36 3.56 -5.28
CA ARG A 37 0.78 4.76 -4.67
C ARG A 37 -0.52 4.37 -4.00
N ILE A 38 -0.64 4.66 -2.71
CA ILE A 38 -1.73 4.15 -1.86
C ILE A 38 -2.39 5.31 -1.14
N PHE A 39 -3.70 5.36 -1.20
CA PHE A 39 -4.55 6.22 -0.38
C PHE A 39 -5.52 5.35 0.39
N TYR A 40 -5.71 5.66 1.67
CA TYR A 40 -6.75 5.05 2.50
C TYR A 40 -7.77 6.10 2.90
N ASP A 41 -9.02 5.89 2.50
CA ASP A 41 -10.16 6.69 2.89
C ASP A 41 -10.75 6.15 4.20
N LYS A 42 -10.64 6.93 5.26
CA LYS A 42 -11.13 6.56 6.59
C LYS A 42 -12.65 6.67 6.72
N GLU A 43 -13.31 7.52 5.93
CA GLU A 43 -14.76 7.68 5.97
C GLU A 43 -15.47 6.44 5.41
N PHE A 44 -14.93 5.90 4.31
CA PHE A 44 -15.49 4.74 3.61
C PHE A 44 -14.79 3.41 3.93
N ASP A 45 -13.72 3.42 4.74
CA ASP A 45 -12.87 2.24 5.01
C ASP A 45 -12.39 1.54 3.73
N SER A 46 -11.92 2.33 2.76
CA SER A 46 -11.54 1.85 1.43
C SER A 46 -10.14 2.31 1.03
N PHE A 47 -9.51 1.52 0.15
CA PHE A 47 -8.20 1.82 -0.42
C PHE A 47 -8.32 2.20 -1.88
N SER A 48 -7.49 3.15 -2.30
CA SER A 48 -7.14 3.38 -3.70
C SER A 48 -5.67 3.03 -3.90
N LEU A 49 -5.39 2.19 -4.89
CA LEU A 49 -4.06 1.66 -5.18
C LEU A 49 -3.71 1.89 -6.65
N VAL A 50 -2.55 2.49 -6.89
CA VAL A 50 -1.91 2.57 -8.21
C VAL A 50 -0.66 1.70 -8.20
N ASN A 51 -0.54 0.78 -9.15
CA ASN A 51 0.71 0.05 -9.41
C ASN A 51 1.54 0.81 -10.44
N GLU A 52 2.71 1.31 -10.05
CA GLU A 52 3.55 2.11 -10.97
C GLU A 52 4.26 1.28 -12.06
N VAL A 53 4.24 -0.04 -11.95
CA VAL A 53 4.89 -0.92 -12.94
C VAL A 53 4.09 -0.96 -14.26
N ASP A 54 2.76 -0.84 -14.17
CA ASP A 54 1.84 -0.97 -15.30
C ASP A 54 0.73 0.08 -15.30
N ASP A 55 0.83 1.09 -14.44
CA ASP A 55 -0.14 2.16 -14.22
C ASP A 55 -1.58 1.67 -13.91
N SER A 56 -1.73 0.42 -13.44
CA SER A 56 -3.04 -0.12 -13.08
C SER A 56 -3.58 0.53 -11.81
N PHE A 57 -4.86 0.93 -11.86
CA PHE A 57 -5.60 1.51 -10.74
C PHE A 57 -6.63 0.50 -10.21
N GLN A 58 -6.72 0.40 -8.89
CA GLN A 58 -7.71 -0.43 -8.20
C GLN A 58 -8.27 0.32 -7.00
N SER A 59 -9.55 0.12 -6.73
CA SER A 59 -10.22 0.60 -5.51
C SER A 59 -11.03 -0.54 -4.92
N PHE A 60 -10.94 -0.71 -3.60
CA PHE A 60 -11.49 -1.86 -2.88
C PHE A 60 -11.66 -1.54 -1.38
N ASP A 61 -12.56 -2.26 -0.72
CA ASP A 61 -12.77 -2.11 0.72
C ASP A 61 -11.59 -2.68 1.51
N SER A 62 -11.34 -2.16 2.72
CA SER A 62 -10.21 -2.61 3.55
C SER A 62 -10.26 -4.11 3.87
N SER A 63 -11.46 -4.70 3.88
CA SER A 63 -11.71 -6.13 4.07
C SER A 63 -11.24 -6.99 2.89
N GLU A 64 -11.18 -6.44 1.67
CA GLU A 64 -10.85 -7.15 0.43
C GLU A 64 -9.34 -7.13 0.12
N ILE A 65 -8.55 -6.33 0.85
CA ILE A 65 -7.13 -6.08 0.56
C ILE A 65 -6.29 -7.36 0.39
N GLY A 66 -6.61 -8.42 1.14
CA GLY A 66 -5.89 -9.70 1.07
C GLY A 66 -6.29 -10.59 -0.12
N GLU A 67 -7.46 -10.33 -0.72
CA GLU A 67 -7.97 -11.08 -1.85
C GLU A 67 -7.53 -10.46 -3.18
N VAL A 68 -7.47 -9.12 -3.23
CA VAL A 68 -7.20 -8.37 -4.46
C VAL A 68 -5.77 -7.84 -4.57
N THR A 69 -5.01 -7.85 -3.48
CA THR A 69 -3.61 -7.39 -3.46
C THR A 69 -2.68 -8.34 -2.73
N ASN A 70 -1.38 -8.16 -2.93
CA ASN A 70 -0.33 -8.83 -2.16
C ASN A 70 0.21 -7.98 -0.99
N LEU A 71 -0.47 -6.89 -0.61
CA LEU A 71 0.04 -5.95 0.41
C LEU A 71 0.13 -6.60 1.79
N LEU A 72 -0.86 -7.42 2.20
CA LEU A 72 -0.80 -8.14 3.46
C LEU A 72 0.37 -9.14 3.52
N GLU A 73 0.60 -9.85 2.41
CA GLU A 73 1.75 -10.75 2.29
C GLU A 73 3.06 -9.96 2.39
N ALA A 74 3.18 -8.82 1.70
CA ALA A 74 4.34 -7.95 1.75
C ALA A 74 4.60 -7.43 3.17
N ILE A 75 3.57 -7.03 3.92
CA ILE A 75 3.69 -6.63 5.32
C ILE A 75 4.19 -7.80 6.17
N SER A 76 3.58 -8.99 6.03
CA SER A 76 3.97 -10.18 6.80
C SER A 76 5.43 -10.58 6.59
N LYS A 77 5.98 -10.30 5.40
CA LYS A 77 7.38 -10.55 5.04
C LYS A 77 8.32 -9.38 5.34
N ASN A 78 7.85 -8.33 6.03
CA ASN A 78 8.58 -7.08 6.27
C ASN A 78 9.13 -6.44 4.98
N ALA A 79 8.35 -6.53 3.90
CA ALA A 79 8.74 -6.12 2.55
C ALA A 79 8.03 -4.85 2.07
N LEU A 80 6.99 -4.36 2.75
CA LEU A 80 6.29 -3.12 2.38
C LEU A 80 6.86 -1.91 3.12
N PHE A 81 7.20 -0.86 2.37
CA PHE A 81 7.77 0.37 2.92
C PHE A 81 7.07 1.60 2.33
N LYS A 82 6.87 2.64 3.14
CA LYS A 82 6.55 3.99 2.68
C LYS A 82 7.81 4.70 2.16
N ASP A 83 7.77 5.32 0.98
CA ASP A 83 8.84 6.23 0.53
C ASP A 83 8.72 7.59 1.25
N LEU A 84 9.86 8.23 1.50
CA LEU A 84 9.99 9.49 2.25
C LEU A 84 10.13 10.68 1.32
#